data_AF-A0A2E7L3C7-F1
#
_entry.id   AF-A0A2E7L3C7-F1
#
_cell.length_a   1.000
_cell.length_b   1.000
_cell.length_c   1.000
_cell.angle_alpha   90.00
_cell.angle_beta   90.00
_cell.angle_gamma   90.00
#
_symmetry.space_group_name_H-M   'P 1'
#
loop_
_entity.id
_entity.type
_entity.pdbx_description
1 polymer ?
#
loop_
_entity_poly.entity_id
_entity_poly.type
_entity_poly.pdbx_seq_one_letter_code
_entity_poly.pdbx_strand_id
1 'polypeptide(L)'
;MKRYTVALATLLLTSALLTPELVAAELHKDWLKHLSGTWASKDSMGTTGESKADLRLDGNLVVAKGKNSLGLEIVTVTAWEPDKKALVMTSYDNTGMYFRITFNKITANSITGTQTGQAEGLGAYTGQMTLTKTAKGYQWTGKFKTANGGQAEVQGTSTRKK
;
A
#
# COMPACT_ATOMS: atom_id res chain seq x y z
N MET A 1 -18.72 41.19 57.28
CA MET A 1 -17.64 40.77 56.36
C MET A 1 -18.14 39.61 55.51
N LYS A 2 -18.50 39.85 54.24
CA LYS A 2 -19.00 38.82 53.31
C LYS A 2 -17.81 38.27 52.51
N ARG A 3 -17.62 36.94 52.54
CA ARG A 3 -16.59 36.23 51.78
C ARG A 3 -17.09 36.01 50.35
N TYR A 4 -16.34 36.46 49.36
CA TYR A 4 -16.60 36.17 47.95
C TYR A 4 -15.84 34.89 47.57
N THR A 5 -16.59 33.88 47.13
CA THR A 5 -16.08 32.62 46.63
C THR A 5 -15.54 32.84 45.21
N VAL A 6 -14.25 32.59 45.00
CA VAL A 6 -13.61 32.61 43.68
C VAL A 6 -14.09 31.37 42.92
N ALA A 7 -14.82 31.57 41.82
CA ALA A 7 -15.14 30.52 40.87
C ALA A 7 -13.95 30.35 39.91
N LEU A 8 -13.28 29.20 39.99
CA LEU A 8 -12.23 28.79 39.08
C LEU A 8 -12.91 28.26 37.80
N ALA A 9 -12.82 29.01 36.71
CA ALA A 9 -13.27 28.57 35.38
C ALA A 9 -12.21 27.67 34.75
N THR A 10 -12.42 26.36 34.78
CA THR A 10 -11.57 25.38 34.10
C THR A 10 -11.88 25.41 32.61
N LEU A 11 -10.97 25.98 31.82
CA LEU A 11 -11.02 25.94 30.36
C LEU A 11 -10.60 24.52 29.90
N LEU A 12 -11.56 23.66 29.59
CA LEU A 12 -11.31 22.37 28.95
C LEU A 12 -10.88 22.61 27.49
N LEU A 13 -9.58 22.56 27.21
CA LEU A 13 -9.08 22.34 25.86
C LEU A 13 -9.52 20.93 25.42
N THR A 14 -10.59 20.86 24.64
CA THR A 14 -10.97 19.66 23.90
C THR A 14 -10.02 19.53 22.71
N SER A 15 -8.87 18.88 22.92
CA SER A 15 -8.10 18.30 21.83
C SER A 15 -8.99 17.27 21.14
N ALA A 16 -9.48 17.60 19.94
CA ALA A 16 -10.24 16.67 19.12
C ALA A 16 -9.38 15.44 18.84
N LEU A 17 -9.59 14.37 19.61
CA LEU A 17 -9.03 13.06 19.36
C LEU A 17 -9.66 12.56 18.05
N LEU A 18 -8.97 12.79 16.94
CA LEU A 18 -9.30 12.15 15.67
C LEU A 18 -9.32 10.64 15.92
N THR A 19 -10.47 10.02 15.69
CA THR A 19 -10.60 8.58 15.87
C THR A 19 -9.67 7.87 14.88
N PRO A 20 -9.11 6.69 15.24
CA PRO A 20 -8.29 5.90 14.33
C PRO A 20 -8.96 5.64 12.97
N GLU A 21 -10.30 5.65 12.95
CA GLU A 21 -11.12 5.49 11.76
C GLU A 21 -11.04 6.69 10.79
N LEU A 22 -11.07 7.93 11.30
CA LEU A 22 -10.92 9.13 10.45
C LEU A 22 -9.51 9.20 9.87
N VAL A 23 -8.51 8.72 10.61
CA VAL A 23 -7.11 8.69 10.17
C VAL A 23 -6.93 7.71 9.01
N ALA A 24 -7.50 6.51 9.05
CA ALA A 24 -7.34 5.54 7.96
C ALA A 24 -8.01 5.99 6.63
N ALA A 25 -9.17 6.63 6.70
CA ALA A 25 -9.95 7.10 5.54
C ALA A 25 -9.36 8.35 4.85
N GLU A 26 -8.45 9.08 5.50
CA GLU A 26 -7.68 10.14 4.84
C GLU A 26 -6.36 9.58 4.30
N LEU A 27 -5.73 8.66 5.04
CA LEU A 27 -4.44 8.08 4.66
C LEU A 27 -4.50 7.25 3.37
N HIS A 28 -5.64 6.65 3.01
CA HIS A 28 -5.74 5.88 1.76
C HIS A 28 -5.57 6.77 0.54
N LYS A 29 -6.14 8.00 0.56
CA LYS A 29 -6.00 8.96 -0.55
C LYS A 29 -4.55 9.39 -0.69
N ASP A 30 -3.87 9.67 0.41
CA ASP A 30 -2.44 10.00 0.42
C ASP A 30 -1.59 8.87 -0.16
N TRP A 31 -1.91 7.62 0.16
CA TRP A 31 -1.23 6.46 -0.40
C TRP A 31 -1.49 6.28 -1.88
N LEU A 32 -2.73 6.38 -2.33
CA LEU A 32 -3.07 6.27 -3.75
C LEU A 32 -2.42 7.38 -4.56
N LYS A 33 -2.43 8.62 -4.06
CA LYS A 33 -1.67 9.73 -4.65
C LYS A 33 -0.18 9.41 -4.71
N HIS A 34 0.40 8.88 -3.61
CA HIS A 34 1.80 8.47 -3.57
C HIS A 34 2.14 7.36 -4.55
N LEU A 35 1.23 6.42 -4.83
CA LEU A 35 1.42 5.31 -5.78
C LEU A 35 1.25 5.75 -7.24
N SER A 36 0.57 6.87 -7.50
CA SER A 36 0.44 7.43 -8.85
C SER A 36 1.76 8.01 -9.38
N GLY A 37 1.94 8.05 -10.70
CA GLY A 37 3.11 8.57 -11.41
C GLY A 37 3.87 7.51 -12.19
N THR A 38 5.06 7.87 -12.66
CA THR A 38 5.93 6.96 -13.41
C THR A 38 7.02 6.39 -12.50
N TRP A 39 7.24 5.08 -12.58
CA TRP A 39 8.11 4.33 -11.68
C TRP A 39 9.16 3.52 -12.44
N ALA A 40 10.35 3.46 -11.87
CA ALA A 40 11.34 2.43 -12.15
C ALA A 40 11.46 1.54 -10.92
N SER A 41 11.35 0.22 -11.10
CA SER A 41 11.38 -0.76 -10.02
C SER A 41 12.53 -1.75 -10.18
N LYS A 42 13.02 -2.25 -9.06
CA LYS A 42 14.01 -3.33 -8.99
C LYS A 42 13.74 -4.22 -7.78
N ASP A 43 13.72 -5.53 -7.99
CA ASP A 43 13.59 -6.52 -6.92
C ASP A 43 14.92 -7.16 -6.52
N SER A 44 14.89 -7.97 -5.46
CA SER A 44 16.03 -8.72 -4.92
C SER A 44 16.50 -9.86 -5.82
N MET A 45 15.69 -10.27 -6.80
CA MET A 45 16.05 -11.28 -7.79
C MET A 45 16.74 -10.65 -9.02
N GLY A 46 16.84 -9.32 -9.06
CA GLY A 46 17.46 -8.57 -10.15
C GLY A 46 16.49 -8.19 -11.27
N THR A 47 15.22 -8.55 -11.17
CA THR A 47 14.19 -8.12 -12.12
C THR A 47 14.02 -6.61 -11.99
N THR A 48 14.03 -5.93 -13.13
CA THR A 48 13.70 -4.50 -13.19
C THR A 48 12.38 -4.31 -13.93
N GLY A 49 11.75 -3.15 -13.73
CA GLY A 49 10.54 -2.83 -14.47
C GLY A 49 10.24 -1.35 -14.49
N GLU A 50 9.39 -0.98 -15.42
CA GLU A 50 8.89 0.38 -15.54
C GLU A 50 7.37 0.36 -15.58
N SER A 51 6.74 1.32 -14.91
CA SER A 51 5.29 1.46 -14.94
C SER A 51 4.85 2.91 -14.92
N LYS A 52 3.66 3.17 -15.45
CA LYS A 52 2.94 4.42 -15.30
C LYS A 52 1.62 4.13 -14.59
N ALA A 53 1.36 4.87 -13.52
CA ALA A 53 0.22 4.73 -12.63
C ALA A 53 -0.64 6.00 -12.64
N ASP A 54 -1.89 5.87 -13.05
CA ASP A 54 -2.84 6.99 -13.13
C ASP A 54 -3.79 6.97 -11.93
N LEU A 55 -3.89 8.11 -11.22
CA LEU A 55 -4.88 8.32 -10.17
C LEU A 55 -6.25 8.62 -10.79
N ARG A 56 -7.30 8.00 -10.26
CA ARG A 56 -8.67 8.03 -10.80
C ARG A 56 -9.69 8.08 -9.66
N LEU A 57 -10.96 8.28 -10.02
CA LEU A 57 -12.12 8.23 -9.11
C LEU A 57 -11.93 9.07 -7.84
N ASP A 58 -11.56 10.35 -8.01
CA ASP A 58 -11.31 11.29 -6.90
C ASP A 58 -10.31 10.75 -5.85
N GLY A 59 -9.25 10.10 -6.33
CA GLY A 59 -8.20 9.57 -5.48
C GLY A 59 -8.54 8.26 -4.78
N ASN A 60 -9.58 7.54 -5.21
CA ASN A 60 -9.96 6.24 -4.66
C ASN A 60 -9.48 5.04 -5.50
N LEU A 61 -8.81 5.30 -6.63
CA LEU A 61 -8.32 4.27 -7.55
C LEU A 61 -6.98 4.68 -8.18
N VAL A 62 -6.05 3.75 -8.27
CA VAL A 62 -4.85 3.85 -9.10
C VAL A 62 -4.81 2.67 -10.05
N VAL A 63 -4.57 2.95 -11.33
CA VAL A 63 -4.32 1.92 -12.36
C VAL A 63 -2.91 2.11 -12.88
N ALA A 64 -2.06 1.11 -12.69
CA ALA A 64 -0.71 1.06 -13.21
C ALA A 64 -0.59 0.07 -14.37
N LYS A 65 0.16 0.45 -15.40
CA LYS A 65 0.56 -0.41 -16.50
C LYS A 65 2.07 -0.33 -16.68
N GLY A 66 2.71 -1.45 -16.96
CA GLY A 66 4.16 -1.50 -17.06
C GLY A 66 4.67 -2.73 -17.76
N LYS A 67 6.00 -2.80 -17.87
CA LYS A 67 6.72 -3.93 -18.41
C LYS A 67 7.98 -4.20 -17.59
N ASN A 68 8.33 -5.45 -17.38
CA ASN A 68 9.54 -5.84 -16.68
C ASN A 68 10.68 -6.25 -17.65
N SER A 69 11.87 -6.48 -17.11
CA SER A 69 13.06 -6.91 -17.85
C SER A 69 12.93 -8.28 -18.50
N LEU A 70 11.96 -9.09 -18.09
CA LEU A 70 11.63 -10.38 -18.70
C LEU A 70 10.66 -10.24 -19.88
N GLY A 71 10.22 -9.02 -20.18
CA GLY A 71 9.29 -8.75 -21.26
C GLY A 71 7.82 -8.93 -20.88
N LEU A 72 7.51 -9.24 -19.61
CA LEU A 72 6.14 -9.41 -19.13
C LEU A 72 5.46 -8.05 -19.02
N GLU A 73 4.26 -7.96 -19.59
CA GLU A 73 3.38 -6.79 -19.46
C GLU A 73 2.54 -6.96 -18.20
N ILE A 74 2.50 -5.93 -17.36
CA ILE A 74 1.89 -5.99 -16.03
C ILE A 74 0.84 -4.89 -15.92
N VAL A 75 -0.34 -5.25 -15.41
CA VAL A 75 -1.39 -4.31 -15.03
C VAL A 75 -1.67 -4.48 -13.54
N THR A 76 -1.61 -3.38 -12.79
CA THR A 76 -1.94 -3.35 -11.37
C THR A 76 -3.06 -2.36 -11.11
N VAL A 77 -4.05 -2.77 -10.33
CA VAL A 77 -5.15 -1.92 -9.88
C VAL A 77 -5.11 -1.85 -8.36
N THR A 78 -5.06 -0.64 -7.81
CA THR A 78 -5.14 -0.42 -6.35
C THR A 78 -6.33 0.47 -6.05
N ALA A 79 -7.27 -0.01 -5.24
CA ALA A 79 -8.50 0.69 -4.92
C ALA A 79 -8.78 0.70 -3.42
N TRP A 80 -9.50 1.72 -2.94
CA TRP A 80 -10.04 1.76 -1.60
C TRP A 80 -11.34 0.94 -1.51
N GLU A 81 -11.40 0.02 -0.56
CA GLU A 81 -12.60 -0.72 -0.19
C GLU A 81 -13.13 -0.17 1.16
N PRO A 82 -14.15 0.71 1.14
CA PRO A 82 -14.58 1.46 2.33
C PRO A 82 -15.22 0.57 3.40
N ASP A 83 -15.91 -0.49 3.00
CA ASP A 83 -16.52 -1.49 3.89
C ASP A 83 -15.46 -2.25 4.71
N LYS A 84 -14.31 -2.54 4.08
CA LYS A 84 -13.19 -3.25 4.73
C LYS A 84 -12.16 -2.33 5.35
N LYS A 85 -12.28 -1.02 5.12
CA LYS A 85 -11.30 0.00 5.50
C LYS A 85 -9.89 -0.39 5.04
N ALA A 86 -9.76 -0.83 3.80
CA ALA A 86 -8.53 -1.39 3.26
C ALA A 86 -8.22 -0.88 1.84
N LEU A 87 -6.93 -0.79 1.52
CA LEU A 87 -6.48 -0.70 0.14
C LEU A 87 -6.30 -2.10 -0.43
N VAL A 88 -6.96 -2.39 -1.55
CA VAL A 88 -6.82 -3.66 -2.27
C VAL A 88 -6.03 -3.43 -3.53
N MET A 89 -4.87 -4.08 -3.63
CA MET A 89 -4.01 -4.08 -4.81
C MET A 89 -4.12 -5.44 -5.50
N THR A 90 -4.45 -5.45 -6.78
CA THR A 90 -4.46 -6.66 -7.59
C THR A 90 -3.60 -6.44 -8.82
N SER A 91 -2.73 -7.38 -9.14
CA SER A 91 -1.86 -7.32 -10.31
C SER A 91 -1.94 -8.58 -11.12
N TYR A 92 -1.86 -8.42 -12.44
CA TYR A 92 -1.84 -9.50 -13.43
C TYR A 92 -0.71 -9.23 -14.42
N ASP A 93 -0.11 -10.31 -14.92
CA ASP A 93 0.72 -10.23 -16.13
C ASP A 93 0.06 -10.91 -17.33
N ASN A 94 0.67 -10.75 -18.50
CA ASN A 94 0.21 -11.33 -19.75
C ASN A 94 0.36 -12.85 -19.86
N THR A 95 0.91 -13.52 -18.85
CA THR A 95 0.99 -15.00 -18.75
C THR A 95 -0.10 -15.59 -17.86
N GLY A 96 -0.93 -14.73 -17.25
CA GLY A 96 -2.00 -15.15 -16.33
C GLY A 96 -1.54 -15.33 -14.89
N MET A 97 -0.29 -14.99 -14.55
CA MET A 97 0.15 -14.94 -13.16
C MET A 97 -0.42 -13.69 -12.48
N TYR A 98 -0.69 -13.80 -11.18
CA TYR A 98 -1.37 -12.75 -10.46
C TYR A 98 -1.03 -12.72 -8.98
N PHE A 99 -1.30 -11.57 -8.37
CA PHE A 99 -1.41 -11.46 -6.93
C PHE A 99 -2.51 -10.49 -6.53
N ARG A 100 -3.02 -10.67 -5.32
CA ARG A 100 -3.92 -9.75 -4.63
C ARG A 100 -3.41 -9.49 -3.23
N ILE A 101 -3.35 -8.22 -2.84
CA ILE A 101 -2.96 -7.77 -1.51
C ILE A 101 -4.11 -6.99 -0.91
N THR A 102 -4.46 -7.30 0.35
CA THR A 102 -5.40 -6.50 1.14
C THR A 102 -4.63 -5.80 2.26
N PHE A 103 -4.36 -4.51 2.08
CA PHE A 103 -3.68 -3.66 3.06
C PHE A 103 -4.68 -3.11 4.07
N ASN A 104 -4.75 -3.76 5.23
CA ASN A 104 -5.64 -3.39 6.35
C ASN A 104 -4.91 -2.65 7.48
N LYS A 105 -3.59 -2.49 7.38
CA LYS A 105 -2.80 -1.65 8.29
C LYS A 105 -2.21 -0.51 7.48
N ILE A 106 -2.79 0.69 7.64
CA ILE A 106 -2.43 1.88 6.88
C ILE A 106 -1.93 2.95 7.86
N THR A 107 -0.71 3.41 7.65
CA THR A 107 -0.11 4.54 8.38
C THR A 107 0.36 5.60 7.37
N ALA A 108 0.81 6.76 7.83
CA ALA A 108 1.36 7.78 6.94
C ALA A 108 2.55 7.29 6.09
N ASN A 109 3.35 6.37 6.65
CA ASN A 109 4.64 5.96 6.11
C ASN A 109 4.70 4.52 5.62
N SER A 110 3.79 3.64 6.06
CA SER A 110 3.68 2.26 5.57
C SER A 110 2.25 1.78 5.35
N ILE A 111 2.10 0.83 4.43
CA ILE A 111 0.93 -0.05 4.33
C ILE A 111 1.36 -1.50 4.42
N THR A 112 0.65 -2.28 5.23
CA THR A 112 0.93 -3.71 5.42
C THR A 112 -0.36 -4.51 5.26
N GLY A 113 -0.26 -5.65 4.57
CA GLY A 113 -1.40 -6.46 4.20
C GLY A 113 -1.08 -7.93 3.98
N THR A 114 -2.14 -8.71 3.80
CA THR A 114 -2.03 -10.12 3.39
C THR A 114 -2.07 -10.20 1.87
N GLN A 115 -1.13 -10.94 1.29
CA GLN A 115 -1.05 -11.21 -0.14
C GLN A 115 -1.36 -12.68 -0.41
N THR A 116 -2.13 -12.92 -1.47
CA THR A 116 -2.27 -14.23 -2.11
C THR A 116 -1.95 -14.10 -3.59
N GLY A 117 -1.51 -15.18 -4.22
CA GLY A 117 -1.22 -15.15 -5.64
C GLY A 117 -0.84 -16.50 -6.21
N GLN A 118 -0.55 -16.46 -7.51
CA GLN A 118 -0.05 -17.57 -8.31
C GLN A 118 1.20 -17.05 -9.04
N ALA A 119 2.30 -17.80 -8.96
CA ALA A 119 3.53 -17.50 -9.68
C ALA A 119 4.10 -18.75 -10.36
N GLU A 120 4.77 -18.55 -11.50
CA GLU A 120 5.43 -19.62 -12.23
C GLU A 120 6.50 -20.29 -11.36
N GLY A 121 6.58 -21.62 -11.40
CA GLY A 121 7.50 -22.42 -10.59
C GLY A 121 7.17 -22.50 -9.08
N LEU A 122 6.47 -21.51 -8.52
CA LEU A 122 6.09 -21.48 -7.09
C LEU A 122 4.68 -21.99 -6.81
N GLY A 123 3.78 -21.93 -7.81
CA GLY A 123 2.38 -22.26 -7.64
C GLY A 123 1.63 -21.19 -6.83
N ALA A 124 0.58 -21.64 -6.13
CA ALA A 124 -0.17 -20.78 -5.23
C ALA A 124 0.65 -20.43 -3.98
N TYR A 125 0.56 -19.18 -3.54
CA TYR A 125 1.25 -18.72 -2.35
C TYR A 125 0.42 -17.71 -1.54
N THR A 126 0.79 -17.58 -0.27
CA THR A 126 0.18 -16.61 0.66
C THR A 126 1.24 -16.02 1.58
N GLY A 127 1.04 -14.79 2.04
CA GLY A 127 1.93 -14.20 3.03
C GLY A 127 1.66 -12.74 3.29
N GLN A 128 2.67 -12.05 3.79
CA GLN A 128 2.57 -10.65 4.17
C GLN A 128 3.37 -9.77 3.19
N MET A 129 2.79 -8.63 2.81
CA MET A 129 3.47 -7.60 2.04
C MET A 129 3.44 -6.29 2.82
N THR A 130 4.55 -5.57 2.82
CA THR A 130 4.65 -4.21 3.36
C THR A 130 5.25 -3.28 2.32
N LEU A 131 4.63 -2.12 2.11
CA LEU A 131 5.20 -1.01 1.37
C LEU A 131 5.53 0.12 2.35
N THR A 132 6.71 0.71 2.22
CA THR A 132 7.18 1.82 3.05
C THR A 132 7.62 2.98 2.16
N LYS A 133 7.09 4.18 2.38
CA LYS A 133 7.50 5.38 1.64
C LYS A 133 8.99 5.66 1.87
N THR A 134 9.64 6.18 0.84
CA THR A 134 11.01 6.71 0.91
C THR A 134 11.05 8.08 0.26
N ALA A 135 12.14 8.83 0.46
CA ALA A 135 12.32 10.15 -0.15
C ALA A 135 12.21 10.13 -1.69
N LYS A 136 12.52 9.00 -2.34
CA LYS A 136 12.53 8.85 -3.80
C LYS A 136 11.37 7.99 -4.33
N GLY A 137 10.52 7.44 -3.46
CA GLY A 137 9.47 6.51 -3.87
C GLY A 137 9.01 5.60 -2.73
N TYR A 138 9.17 4.29 -2.88
CA TYR A 138 8.86 3.33 -1.83
C TYR A 138 9.71 2.06 -1.92
N GLN A 139 9.89 1.40 -0.77
CA GLN A 139 10.42 0.05 -0.65
C GLN A 139 9.27 -0.91 -0.41
N TRP A 140 9.42 -2.16 -0.82
CA TRP A 140 8.45 -3.21 -0.56
C TRP A 140 9.16 -4.48 -0.11
N THR A 141 8.55 -5.18 0.84
CA THR A 141 9.06 -6.44 1.41
C THR A 141 7.93 -7.45 1.56
N GLY A 142 8.15 -8.64 1.05
CA GLY A 142 7.21 -9.76 1.06
C GLY A 142 7.81 -10.97 1.75
N LYS A 143 7.02 -11.64 2.60
CA LYS A 143 7.35 -12.93 3.20
C LYS A 143 6.21 -13.90 2.93
N PHE A 144 6.49 -14.99 2.23
CA PHE A 144 5.48 -15.89 1.69
C PHE A 144 5.73 -17.35 2.05
N LYS A 145 4.63 -18.09 2.10
CA LYS A 145 4.60 -19.55 2.12
C LYS A 145 3.99 -20.04 0.81
N THR A 146 4.62 -21.02 0.19
CA THR A 146 4.10 -21.69 -1.01
C THR A 146 3.23 -22.88 -0.63
N ALA A 147 2.39 -23.34 -1.55
CA ALA A 147 1.54 -24.51 -1.34
C ALA A 147 2.32 -25.77 -0.94
N ASN A 148 3.59 -25.88 -1.36
CA ASN A 148 4.46 -27.02 -1.06
C ASN A 148 5.22 -26.87 0.28
N GLY A 149 4.85 -25.89 1.11
CA GLY A 149 5.48 -25.63 2.41
C GLY A 149 6.81 -24.85 2.35
N GLY A 150 7.22 -24.43 1.16
CA GLY A 150 8.40 -23.57 0.97
C GLY A 150 8.18 -22.17 1.53
N GLN A 151 9.26 -21.50 1.90
CA GLN A 151 9.25 -20.10 2.31
C GLN A 151 10.02 -19.27 1.30
N ALA A 152 9.49 -18.09 0.97
CA ALA A 152 10.14 -17.15 0.08
C ALA A 152 10.11 -15.76 0.70
N GLU A 153 11.22 -15.04 0.60
CA GLU A 153 11.28 -13.61 0.90
C GLU A 153 11.64 -12.86 -0.38
N VAL A 154 10.95 -11.76 -0.61
CA VAL A 154 11.25 -10.87 -1.73
C VAL A 154 11.29 -9.45 -1.19
N GLN A 155 12.15 -8.63 -1.77
CA GLN A 155 12.16 -7.21 -1.48
C GLN A 155 12.47 -6.44 -2.75
N GLY A 156 12.11 -5.17 -2.76
CA GLY A 156 12.48 -4.30 -3.85
C GLY A 156 12.20 -2.84 -3.58
N THR A 157 12.49 -2.05 -4.60
CA THR A 157 12.32 -0.61 -4.56
C THR A 157 11.56 -0.16 -5.81
N SER A 158 10.80 0.91 -5.67
CA SER A 158 10.22 1.66 -6.77
C SER A 158 10.59 3.12 -6.60
N THR A 159 11.33 3.64 -7.57
CA THR A 159 11.81 5.03 -7.60
C THR A 159 10.99 5.81 -8.61
N ARG A 160 10.54 7.00 -8.21
CA ARG A 160 9.77 7.89 -9.08
C ARG A 160 10.67 8.42 -10.19
N LYS A 161 10.25 8.26 -11.44
CA LYS A 161 10.90 8.93 -12.58
C LYS A 161 10.50 10.41 -12.58
N LYS A 162 11.46 11.27 -12.91
CA LYS A 162 11.23 12.70 -13.12
C LYS A 162 10.45 12.93 -14.41
#